data_AF-A0A2E9DBM3-F1
#
_entry.id   AF-A0A2E9DBM3-F1
#
_cell.length_a   1.000
_cell.length_b   1.000
_cell.length_c   1.000
_cell.angle_alpha   90.00
_cell.angle_beta   90.00
_cell.angle_gamma   90.00
#
_symmetry.space_group_name_H-M   'P 1'
#
loop_
_entity.id
_entity.type
_entity.pdbx_description
1 polymer ?
#
loop_
_entity_poly.entity_id
_entity_poly.type
_entity_poly.pdbx_seq_one_letter_code
_entity_poly.pdbx_strand_id
1 'polypeptide(L)'
;MNNMNHKKIILTMMLASTMVLTSIACGGGDEEEVVETTTETVTAPASTQAPDPTPTPKPLPTATPIPAKPTATPVPPKPTPTPKPTATPTPTPTPTPTPTPTPIINLKKFDSLGFSITGDTNTIFTSTGYTSNNATNDQGVVSFTYKGAQVIMTWLPSTGVTSGGLLADTVATFKQSQPNVVFNALGDSGNIYIDNDKVTGSFGGLAVNDDNGNLKTGILIGSWTCGDSNTSFNITVTADNLTTLQLRFKRLTDSFTC
;
A
#
# COMPACT_ATOMS: atom_id res chain seq x y z
N MET A 1 14.09 -9.96 54.15
CA MET A 1 13.30 -11.20 53.97
C MET A 1 11.95 -11.01 54.64
N ASN A 2 10.80 -11.33 54.09
CA ASN A 2 10.34 -11.56 52.72
C ASN A 2 8.81 -11.36 52.84
N ASN A 3 8.25 -10.42 52.09
CA ASN A 3 6.86 -10.00 52.22
C ASN A 3 5.96 -11.00 51.46
N MET A 4 5.02 -11.63 52.17
CA MET A 4 4.10 -12.62 51.59
C MET A 4 2.66 -12.25 51.98
N ASN A 5 1.78 -12.21 50.97
CA ASN A 5 0.31 -12.19 51.00
C ASN A 5 -0.41 -10.82 50.87
N HIS A 6 -0.56 -10.37 49.63
CA HIS A 6 -1.77 -9.67 49.17
C HIS A 6 -2.44 -10.49 48.06
N LYS A 7 -3.10 -11.58 48.47
CA LYS A 7 -4.18 -12.24 47.71
C LYS A 7 -5.50 -11.79 48.34
N LYS A 8 -6.50 -11.49 47.50
CA LYS A 8 -7.90 -11.10 47.77
C LYS A 8 -8.08 -9.59 47.98
N ILE A 9 -9.21 -9.05 47.50
CA ILE A 9 -9.53 -7.63 47.24
C ILE A 9 -9.07 -7.29 45.81
N ILE A 10 -9.87 -7.45 44.74
CA ILE A 10 -11.15 -6.80 44.44
C ILE A 10 -11.94 -7.70 43.47
N LEU A 11 -12.95 -8.39 43.98
CA LEU A 11 -14.02 -9.05 43.21
C LEU A 11 -15.25 -9.05 44.12
N THR A 12 -16.07 -7.99 44.06
CA THR A 12 -17.52 -7.98 44.37
C THR A 12 -18.02 -6.53 44.43
N MET A 13 -18.89 -6.13 43.50
CA MET A 13 -20.15 -5.42 43.81
C MET A 13 -20.90 -5.06 42.51
N MET A 14 -21.66 -6.03 41.99
CA MET A 14 -22.99 -5.74 41.44
C MET A 14 -23.97 -5.68 42.63
N LEU A 15 -24.86 -4.67 42.69
CA LEU A 15 -26.32 -4.84 42.54
C LEU A 15 -27.12 -3.58 42.95
N ALA A 16 -28.18 -3.36 42.16
CA ALA A 16 -29.47 -2.73 42.48
C ALA A 16 -29.57 -1.19 42.57
N SER A 17 -30.29 -0.60 41.60
CA SER A 17 -31.57 0.03 41.94
C SER A 17 -32.46 0.18 40.69
N THR A 18 -33.74 -0.05 40.91
CA THR A 18 -34.82 -0.33 39.95
C THR A 18 -35.71 0.89 39.70
N MET A 19 -36.21 1.00 38.45
CA MET A 19 -37.62 1.27 38.07
C MET A 19 -38.23 2.67 38.32
N VAL A 20 -38.59 3.37 37.22
CA VAL A 20 -39.94 3.94 37.03
C VAL A 20 -40.33 3.82 35.55
N LEU A 21 -41.43 3.11 35.30
CA LEU A 21 -42.20 3.09 34.05
C LEU A 21 -43.25 4.22 34.09
N THR A 22 -43.45 4.95 32.99
CA THR A 22 -44.78 5.44 32.60
C THR A 22 -44.94 5.32 31.08
N SER A 23 -45.86 4.45 30.70
CA SER A 23 -46.43 4.27 29.37
C SER A 23 -47.35 5.44 28.99
N ILE A 24 -47.18 5.98 27.78
CA ILE A 24 -48.28 6.61 27.05
C ILE A 24 -48.52 5.76 25.81
N ALA A 25 -49.78 5.36 25.69
CA ALA A 25 -50.34 4.56 24.62
C ALA A 25 -51.05 5.44 23.58
N CYS A 26 -51.22 4.86 22.39
CA CYS A 26 -52.39 4.93 21.52
C CYS A 26 -52.49 6.03 20.44
N GLY A 27 -52.79 5.56 19.21
CA GLY A 27 -53.35 6.27 18.06
C GLY A 27 -52.29 6.71 17.03
N GLY A 28 -52.19 6.21 15.80
CA GLY A 28 -53.16 5.60 14.90
C GLY A 28 -53.64 6.63 13.86
N GLY A 29 -53.27 6.45 12.59
CA GLY A 29 -53.82 7.21 11.45
C GLY A 29 -52.80 7.51 10.35
N ASP A 30 -52.87 6.72 9.27
CA ASP A 30 -52.36 7.08 7.95
C ASP A 30 -53.00 8.39 7.48
N GLU A 31 -52.22 9.26 6.84
CA GLU A 31 -52.67 10.09 5.71
C GLU A 31 -51.45 10.71 5.02
N GLU A 32 -51.34 10.43 3.72
CA GLU A 32 -50.41 11.05 2.80
C GLU A 32 -50.62 12.57 2.77
N GLU A 33 -49.58 13.35 3.06
CA GLU A 33 -49.54 14.76 2.69
C GLU A 33 -48.45 14.99 1.64
N VAL A 34 -48.94 15.18 0.41
CA VAL A 34 -48.21 15.59 -0.78
C VAL A 34 -47.66 16.99 -0.53
N VAL A 35 -46.37 17.09 -0.23
CA VAL A 35 -45.67 18.39 -0.24
C VAL A 35 -45.24 18.72 -1.66
N GLU A 36 -46.08 19.54 -2.28
CA GLU A 36 -45.88 20.24 -3.54
C GLU A 36 -44.55 21.01 -3.53
N THR A 37 -43.52 20.43 -4.14
CA THR A 37 -42.23 21.11 -4.35
C THR A 37 -42.30 21.87 -5.67
N THR A 38 -42.39 23.19 -5.56
CA THR A 38 -42.38 24.15 -6.66
C THR A 38 -41.09 24.01 -7.48
N THR A 39 -41.22 23.61 -8.74
CA THR A 39 -40.17 23.67 -9.76
C THR A 39 -39.80 25.12 -10.08
N GLU A 40 -38.66 25.59 -9.58
CA GLU A 40 -38.01 26.78 -10.12
C GLU A 40 -37.08 26.38 -11.28
N THR A 41 -37.46 26.82 -12.47
CA THR A 41 -36.71 26.67 -13.72
C THR A 41 -35.50 27.60 -13.68
N VAL A 42 -34.35 27.09 -13.24
CA VAL A 42 -33.07 27.80 -13.33
C VAL A 42 -32.58 27.74 -14.78
N THR A 43 -32.68 28.88 -15.47
CA THR A 43 -32.12 29.13 -16.79
C THR A 43 -30.60 29.01 -16.77
N ALA A 44 -30.08 28.05 -17.54
CA ALA A 44 -28.66 27.85 -17.73
C ALA A 44 -27.99 29.06 -18.44
N PRO A 45 -26.82 29.55 -17.97
CA PRO A 45 -26.08 30.57 -18.69
C PRO A 45 -25.47 30.00 -19.97
N ALA A 46 -25.61 30.77 -21.05
CA ALA A 46 -25.16 30.46 -22.40
C ALA A 46 -23.65 30.20 -22.48
N SER A 47 -23.28 29.09 -23.13
CA SER A 47 -21.91 28.75 -23.47
C SER A 47 -21.36 29.72 -24.52
N THR A 48 -20.38 30.52 -24.12
CA THR A 48 -19.62 31.40 -25.01
C THR A 48 -18.60 30.56 -25.75
N GLN A 49 -18.81 30.33 -27.06
CA GLN A 49 -17.87 29.61 -27.92
C GLN A 49 -16.60 30.45 -28.14
N ALA A 50 -15.44 29.81 -27.99
CA ALA A 50 -14.14 30.38 -28.32
C ALA A 50 -14.02 30.63 -29.83
N PRO A 51 -13.35 31.70 -30.28
CA PRO A 51 -13.19 32.00 -31.70
C PRO A 51 -12.28 30.99 -32.41
N ASP A 52 -12.73 30.59 -33.59
CA ASP A 52 -12.11 29.70 -34.58
C ASP A 52 -10.71 30.20 -35.03
N PRO A 53 -9.66 29.35 -35.07
CA PRO A 53 -8.36 29.77 -35.56
C PRO A 53 -8.38 30.06 -37.06
N THR A 54 -8.04 31.29 -37.41
CA THR A 54 -7.94 31.79 -38.79
C THR A 54 -6.94 30.97 -39.63
N PRO A 55 -7.30 30.51 -40.84
CA PRO A 55 -6.38 29.79 -41.72
C PRO A 55 -5.26 30.71 -42.20
N THR A 56 -4.02 30.30 -41.98
CA THR A 56 -2.82 31.00 -42.43
C THR A 56 -2.68 30.90 -43.96
N PRO A 57 -2.43 31.99 -44.70
CA PRO A 57 -2.35 31.95 -46.15
C PRO A 57 -1.12 31.17 -46.63
N LYS A 58 -1.37 30.21 -47.54
CA LYS A 58 -0.37 29.44 -48.27
C LYS A 58 0.48 30.37 -49.15
N PRO A 59 1.83 30.36 -49.05
CA PRO A 59 2.67 31.24 -49.86
C PRO A 59 2.55 30.94 -51.36
N LEU A 60 2.50 32.01 -52.14
CA LEU A 60 2.43 32.06 -53.60
C LEU A 60 3.75 31.59 -54.22
N PRO A 61 3.74 30.78 -55.30
CA PRO A 61 4.96 30.31 -55.95
C PRO A 61 5.76 31.49 -56.51
N THR A 62 6.99 31.63 -56.04
CA THR A 62 7.96 32.61 -56.54
C THR A 62 8.50 32.15 -57.90
N ALA A 63 8.54 33.06 -58.88
CA ALA A 63 8.99 32.77 -60.23
C ALA A 63 10.46 32.28 -60.26
N THR A 64 10.66 31.17 -60.97
CA THR A 64 11.95 30.52 -61.19
C THR A 64 12.84 31.40 -62.08
N PRO A 65 14.08 31.76 -61.66
CA PRO A 65 14.97 32.55 -62.50
C PRO A 65 15.48 31.74 -63.71
N ILE A 66 15.60 32.44 -64.84
CA ILE A 66 16.11 31.92 -66.12
C ILE A 66 17.61 31.57 -66.00
N PRO A 67 18.07 30.40 -66.49
CA PRO A 67 19.47 29.97 -66.37
C PRO A 67 20.42 30.88 -67.16
N ALA A 68 21.50 31.30 -66.50
CA ALA A 68 22.63 31.94 -67.16
C ALA A 68 23.46 30.94 -67.99
N LYS A 69 24.02 31.47 -69.08
CA LYS A 69 24.89 30.81 -70.07
C LYS A 69 26.04 30.01 -69.44
N PRO A 70 26.36 28.79 -69.92
CA PRO A 70 27.37 27.95 -69.31
C PRO A 70 28.77 28.55 -69.50
N THR A 71 29.48 28.72 -68.39
CA THR A 71 30.89 29.08 -68.33
C THR A 71 31.70 27.79 -68.24
N ALA A 72 32.83 27.69 -68.94
CA ALA A 72 33.62 26.47 -69.05
C ALA A 72 34.00 25.89 -67.68
N THR A 73 33.57 24.65 -67.44
CA THR A 73 33.79 23.91 -66.18
C THR A 73 35.26 23.50 -66.08
N PRO A 74 35.97 23.86 -64.99
CA PRO A 74 37.32 23.35 -64.76
C PRO A 74 37.31 21.84 -64.55
N VAL A 75 38.28 21.16 -65.15
CA VAL A 75 38.47 19.70 -65.05
C VAL A 75 38.73 19.32 -63.59
N PRO A 76 37.94 18.40 -62.99
CA PRO A 76 38.13 18.02 -61.61
C PRO A 76 39.45 17.26 -61.42
N PRO A 77 40.18 17.49 -60.30
CA PRO A 77 41.39 16.75 -60.00
C PRO A 77 41.06 15.26 -59.79
N LYS A 78 41.96 14.41 -60.28
CA LYS A 78 41.91 12.95 -60.17
C LYS A 78 41.72 12.54 -58.70
N PRO A 79 40.75 11.67 -58.36
CA PRO A 79 40.53 11.26 -56.98
C PRO A 79 41.76 10.52 -56.44
N THR A 80 42.29 11.03 -55.33
CA THR A 80 43.33 10.40 -54.53
C THR A 80 42.73 9.15 -53.88
N PRO A 81 43.43 7.99 -53.88
CA PRO A 81 42.90 6.77 -53.28
C PRO A 81 42.63 7.00 -51.79
N THR A 82 41.36 6.84 -51.40
CA THR A 82 40.92 6.91 -50.02
C THR A 82 41.57 5.76 -49.24
N PRO A 83 42.20 6.01 -48.08
CA PRO A 83 42.79 4.94 -47.28
C PRO A 83 41.70 3.92 -46.91
N LYS A 84 42.02 2.64 -47.11
CA LYS A 84 41.14 1.51 -46.78
C LYS A 84 40.81 1.56 -45.27
N PRO A 85 39.54 1.36 -44.86
CA PRO A 85 39.17 1.32 -43.46
C PRO A 85 40.03 0.30 -42.71
N THR A 86 40.77 0.75 -41.71
CA THR A 86 41.45 -0.11 -40.75
C THR A 86 40.40 -0.85 -39.94
N ALA A 87 40.51 -2.17 -39.86
CA ALA A 87 39.56 -2.99 -39.13
C ALA A 87 39.52 -2.55 -37.66
N THR A 88 38.35 -2.10 -37.20
CA THR A 88 38.12 -1.79 -35.78
C THR A 88 38.33 -3.07 -34.97
N PRO A 89 39.14 -3.04 -33.90
CA PRO A 89 39.33 -4.23 -33.06
C PRO A 89 37.98 -4.68 -32.52
N THR A 90 37.69 -5.97 -32.67
CA THR A 90 36.49 -6.60 -32.12
C THR A 90 36.56 -6.52 -30.60
N PRO A 91 35.52 -6.02 -29.90
CA PRO A 91 35.52 -5.97 -28.45
C PRO A 91 35.67 -7.38 -27.89
N THR A 92 36.66 -7.55 -27.01
CA THR A 92 36.88 -8.80 -26.28
C THR A 92 35.63 -9.12 -25.46
N PRO A 93 35.12 -10.36 -25.47
CA PRO A 93 33.95 -10.71 -24.67
C PRO A 93 34.24 -10.43 -23.19
N THR A 94 33.41 -9.59 -22.57
CA THR A 94 33.44 -9.36 -21.13
C THR A 94 33.17 -10.70 -20.44
N PRO A 95 33.98 -11.12 -19.45
CA PRO A 95 33.75 -12.36 -18.74
C PRO A 95 32.34 -12.34 -18.14
N THR A 96 31.59 -13.42 -18.37
CA THR A 96 30.26 -13.60 -17.80
C THR A 96 30.42 -13.65 -16.28
N PRO A 97 29.69 -12.82 -15.51
CA PRO A 97 29.79 -12.84 -14.06
C PRO A 97 29.46 -14.24 -13.55
N THR A 98 30.38 -14.82 -12.78
CA THR A 98 30.13 -16.09 -12.12
C THR A 98 28.99 -15.89 -11.13
N PRO A 99 27.94 -16.74 -11.15
CA PRO A 99 26.83 -16.61 -10.21
C PRO A 99 27.39 -16.71 -8.79
N THR A 100 27.21 -15.65 -8.01
CA THR A 100 27.52 -15.69 -6.58
C THR A 100 26.57 -16.69 -5.94
N PRO A 101 27.05 -17.67 -5.15
CA PRO A 101 26.17 -18.64 -4.51
C PRO A 101 25.14 -17.92 -3.64
N THR A 102 23.86 -18.20 -3.88
CA THR A 102 22.77 -17.67 -3.06
C THR A 102 22.98 -18.17 -1.62
N PRO A 103 23.09 -17.28 -0.61
CA PRO A 103 23.27 -17.71 0.76
C PRO A 103 22.10 -18.60 1.18
N ILE A 104 22.41 -19.76 1.76
CA ILE A 104 21.41 -20.65 2.35
C ILE A 104 20.83 -19.93 3.56
N ILE A 105 19.61 -19.43 3.42
CA ILE A 105 18.90 -18.74 4.49
C ILE A 105 18.13 -19.81 5.26
N ASN A 106 18.59 -20.14 6.46
CA ASN A 106 17.79 -20.94 7.36
C ASN A 106 16.62 -20.05 7.85
N LEU A 107 15.41 -20.59 7.79
CA LEU A 107 14.17 -19.87 8.09
C LEU A 107 13.40 -20.61 9.19
N LYS A 108 12.61 -19.86 9.95
CA LYS A 108 11.71 -20.43 10.96
C LYS A 108 10.28 -20.10 10.59
N LYS A 109 9.46 -21.14 10.44
CA LYS A 109 8.05 -21.04 10.11
C LYS A 109 7.22 -20.98 11.39
N PHE A 110 6.32 -20.02 11.48
CA PHE A 110 5.13 -20.11 12.33
C PHE A 110 4.06 -20.79 11.49
N ASP A 111 3.61 -21.97 11.90
CA ASP A 111 2.66 -22.81 11.17
C ASP A 111 1.62 -23.32 12.18
N SER A 112 0.65 -22.45 12.47
CA SER A 112 -0.36 -22.69 13.49
C SER A 112 -1.51 -21.72 13.29
N LEU A 113 -2.64 -21.98 13.95
CA LEU A 113 -3.78 -21.06 13.99
C LEU A 113 -4.42 -20.78 12.61
N GLY A 114 -4.29 -21.74 11.67
CA GLY A 114 -4.92 -21.68 10.35
C GLY A 114 -4.16 -20.84 9.31
N PHE A 115 -2.91 -20.47 9.57
CA PHE A 115 -2.07 -19.79 8.60
C PHE A 115 -0.59 -20.15 8.81
N SER A 116 0.25 -19.71 7.88
CA SER A 116 1.68 -19.72 8.12
C SER A 116 2.39 -18.45 7.70
N ILE A 117 3.50 -18.14 8.38
CA ILE A 117 4.39 -17.02 8.06
C ILE A 117 5.82 -17.37 8.45
N THR A 118 6.79 -16.83 7.72
CA THR A 118 8.19 -17.22 7.90
C THR A 118 9.08 -16.06 8.34
N GLY A 119 9.81 -16.28 9.44
CA GLY A 119 10.89 -15.42 9.93
C GLY A 119 12.28 -16.06 9.68
N ASP A 120 13.31 -15.46 10.27
CA ASP A 120 14.64 -16.09 10.31
C ASP A 120 14.72 -17.18 11.39
N THR A 121 15.82 -17.94 11.41
CA THR A 121 16.05 -19.00 12.40
C THR A 121 15.88 -18.57 13.85
N ASN A 122 16.22 -17.32 14.16
CA ASN A 122 16.28 -16.83 15.53
C ASN A 122 14.99 -16.11 15.91
N THR A 123 14.01 -16.07 15.00
CA THR A 123 12.74 -15.39 15.22
C THR A 123 11.98 -16.08 16.34
N ILE A 124 11.57 -15.31 17.34
CA ILE A 124 10.72 -15.78 18.43
C ILE A 124 9.33 -15.24 18.17
N PHE A 125 8.40 -16.13 17.83
CA PHE A 125 6.99 -15.80 17.67
C PHE A 125 6.32 -15.80 19.03
N THR A 126 5.73 -14.68 19.40
CA THR A 126 4.91 -14.57 20.61
C THR A 126 3.47 -14.39 20.19
N SER A 127 2.58 -15.27 20.64
CA SER A 127 1.16 -15.21 20.30
C SER A 127 0.28 -15.08 21.52
N THR A 128 -0.78 -14.26 21.40
CA THR A 128 -1.78 -14.01 22.43
C THR A 128 -3.17 -13.90 21.80
N GLY A 129 -4.23 -14.10 22.58
CA GLY A 129 -5.57 -13.79 22.11
C GLY A 129 -5.77 -12.28 21.99
N TYR A 130 -6.65 -11.90 21.06
CA TYR A 130 -7.13 -10.55 20.84
C TYR A 130 -8.20 -10.16 21.87
N THR A 131 -9.22 -11.01 22.07
CA THR A 131 -10.25 -10.84 23.13
C THR A 131 -10.17 -11.88 24.25
N SER A 132 -9.21 -12.81 24.15
CA SER A 132 -9.01 -13.92 25.10
C SER A 132 -7.57 -13.98 25.59
N ASN A 133 -7.31 -14.80 26.61
CA ASN A 133 -5.96 -14.98 27.15
C ASN A 133 -5.02 -15.70 26.17
N ASN A 134 -5.55 -16.55 25.29
CA ASN A 134 -4.78 -17.33 24.33
C ASN A 134 -5.34 -17.14 22.93
N ALA A 135 -4.46 -17.21 21.94
CA ALA A 135 -4.82 -17.15 20.54
C ALA A 135 -5.57 -18.41 20.10
N THR A 136 -6.50 -18.26 19.16
CA THR A 136 -7.27 -19.35 18.55
C THR A 136 -7.18 -19.26 17.03
N ASN A 137 -7.72 -20.24 16.31
CA ASN A 137 -7.81 -20.17 14.84
C ASN A 137 -8.66 -18.97 14.37
N ASP A 138 -9.61 -18.52 15.21
CA ASP A 138 -10.54 -17.45 14.84
C ASP A 138 -9.95 -16.06 15.12
N GLN A 139 -9.18 -15.92 16.19
CA GLN A 139 -8.64 -14.63 16.58
C GLN A 139 -7.33 -14.71 17.37
N GLY A 140 -6.53 -13.66 17.20
CA GLY A 140 -5.33 -13.47 17.99
C GLY A 140 -4.39 -12.44 17.41
N VAL A 141 -3.25 -12.31 18.08
CA VAL A 141 -2.13 -11.49 17.68
C VAL A 141 -0.87 -12.34 17.73
N VAL A 142 0.00 -12.19 16.75
CA VAL A 142 1.37 -12.68 16.79
C VAL A 142 2.33 -11.51 16.59
N SER A 143 3.34 -11.42 17.44
CA SER A 143 4.38 -10.40 17.35
C SER A 143 5.77 -11.03 17.40
N PHE A 144 6.67 -10.44 16.64
CA PHE A 144 8.06 -10.89 16.53
C PHE A 144 8.92 -9.80 15.89
N THR A 145 10.23 -9.89 16.08
CA THR A 145 11.20 -9.05 15.38
C THR A 145 11.83 -9.86 14.25
N TYR A 146 11.97 -9.25 13.08
CA TYR A 146 12.55 -9.87 11.90
C TYR A 146 13.65 -8.99 11.30
N LYS A 147 14.92 -9.30 11.64
CA LYS A 147 16.14 -8.61 11.17
C LYS A 147 15.99 -7.08 11.05
N GLY A 148 15.64 -6.42 12.16
CA GLY A 148 15.52 -4.96 12.26
C GLY A 148 14.11 -4.39 12.03
N ALA A 149 13.12 -5.22 11.68
CA ALA A 149 11.72 -4.81 11.62
C ALA A 149 10.92 -5.42 12.78
N GLN A 150 10.08 -4.61 13.43
CA GLN A 150 9.05 -5.10 14.34
C GLN A 150 7.83 -5.50 13.53
N VAL A 151 7.30 -6.68 13.79
CA VAL A 151 6.11 -7.21 13.13
C VAL A 151 5.02 -7.45 14.17
N ILE A 152 3.82 -7.00 13.86
CA ILE A 152 2.60 -7.37 14.58
C ILE A 152 1.61 -7.81 13.52
N MET A 153 1.07 -9.02 13.67
CA MET A 153 -0.01 -9.51 12.84
C MET A 153 -1.20 -9.86 13.72
N THR A 154 -2.37 -9.40 13.31
CA THR A 154 -3.65 -9.68 13.98
C THR A 154 -4.54 -10.41 13.00
N TRP A 155 -5.32 -11.36 13.51
CA TRP A 155 -6.37 -12.00 12.73
C TRP A 155 -7.67 -12.04 13.51
N LEU A 156 -8.78 -11.90 12.78
CA LEU A 156 -10.14 -11.86 13.30
C LEU A 156 -11.09 -12.51 12.28
N PRO A 157 -12.25 -13.02 12.70
CA PRO A 157 -13.27 -13.47 11.77
C PRO A 157 -13.70 -12.32 10.85
N SER A 158 -13.76 -12.58 9.55
CA SER A 158 -14.20 -11.59 8.57
C SER A 158 -15.67 -11.25 8.78
N THR A 159 -15.97 -9.96 8.85
CA THR A 159 -17.33 -9.41 8.91
C THR A 159 -17.85 -8.96 7.53
N GLY A 160 -17.16 -9.36 6.45
CA GLY A 160 -17.48 -8.94 5.07
C GLY A 160 -16.88 -7.59 4.66
N VAL A 161 -15.98 -7.02 5.48
CA VAL A 161 -15.24 -5.80 5.15
C VAL A 161 -14.21 -6.11 4.06
N THR A 162 -14.06 -5.19 3.10
CA THR A 162 -13.06 -5.33 2.03
C THR A 162 -11.64 -5.16 2.58
N SER A 163 -10.64 -5.76 1.93
CA SER A 163 -9.22 -5.60 2.32
C SER A 163 -8.80 -4.13 2.43
N GLY A 164 -9.30 -3.27 1.52
CA GLY A 164 -9.06 -1.83 1.54
C GLY A 164 -9.76 -1.11 2.69
N GLY A 165 -11.00 -1.51 3.02
CA GLY A 165 -11.71 -1.01 4.21
C GLY A 165 -10.99 -1.38 5.50
N LEU A 166 -10.56 -2.64 5.62
CA LEU A 166 -9.79 -3.12 6.78
C LEU A 166 -8.46 -2.36 6.94
N LEU A 167 -7.77 -2.07 5.82
CA LEU A 167 -6.58 -1.23 5.82
C LEU A 167 -6.89 0.19 6.32
N ALA A 168 -7.95 0.81 5.82
CA ALA A 168 -8.35 2.16 6.22
C ALA A 168 -8.69 2.22 7.72
N ASP A 169 -9.44 1.24 8.24
CA ASP A 169 -9.79 1.14 9.65
C ASP A 169 -8.54 0.93 10.53
N THR A 170 -7.59 0.11 10.07
CA THR A 170 -6.33 -0.11 10.78
C THR A 170 -5.52 1.17 10.84
N VAL A 171 -5.38 1.89 9.71
CA VAL A 171 -4.66 3.17 9.65
C VAL A 171 -5.32 4.21 10.58
N ALA A 172 -6.65 4.29 10.56
CA ALA A 172 -7.40 5.21 11.42
C ALA A 172 -7.20 4.89 12.91
N THR A 173 -7.30 3.61 13.28
CA THR A 173 -7.08 3.13 14.65
C THR A 173 -5.65 3.42 15.10
N PHE A 174 -4.66 3.18 14.24
CA PHE A 174 -3.25 3.43 14.55
C PHE A 174 -3.00 4.92 14.83
N LYS A 175 -3.53 5.81 13.98
CA LYS A 175 -3.46 7.26 14.18
C LYS A 175 -4.16 7.71 15.46
N GLN A 176 -5.33 7.15 15.76
CA GLN A 176 -6.09 7.46 16.97
C GLN A 176 -5.36 7.01 18.25
N SER A 177 -4.66 5.88 18.19
CA SER A 177 -3.86 5.38 19.32
C SER A 177 -2.62 6.25 19.62
N GLN A 178 -2.20 7.10 18.68
CA GLN A 178 -1.01 7.96 18.82
C GLN A 178 -1.33 9.41 18.44
N PRO A 179 -2.16 10.12 19.24
CA PRO A 179 -2.65 11.46 18.88
C PRO A 179 -1.55 12.53 18.83
N ASN A 180 -0.41 12.27 19.46
CA ASN A 180 0.72 13.20 19.51
C ASN A 180 1.78 12.93 18.42
N VAL A 181 1.51 12.02 17.49
CA VAL A 181 2.43 11.66 16.40
C VAL A 181 1.87 12.13 15.07
N VAL A 182 2.68 12.88 14.32
CA VAL A 182 2.34 13.30 12.96
C VAL A 182 2.73 12.21 11.99
N PHE A 183 1.74 11.66 11.28
CA PHE A 183 1.93 10.62 10.28
C PHE A 183 1.82 11.19 8.87
N ASN A 184 2.87 10.99 8.09
CA ASN A 184 2.92 11.28 6.66
C ASN A 184 2.62 10.00 5.87
N ALA A 185 2.07 10.13 4.67
CA ALA A 185 1.96 9.00 3.76
C ALA A 185 3.36 8.52 3.34
N LEU A 186 3.56 7.21 3.25
CA LEU A 186 4.83 6.61 2.80
C LEU A 186 4.59 5.76 1.56
N GLY A 187 5.04 6.25 0.41
CA GLY A 187 4.90 5.57 -0.88
C GLY A 187 3.45 5.43 -1.32
N ASP A 188 3.24 4.58 -2.32
CA ASP A 188 1.91 4.30 -2.86
C ASP A 188 1.16 3.30 -1.98
N SER A 189 -0.16 3.41 -1.99
CA SER A 189 -1.08 2.38 -1.47
C SER A 189 -1.68 1.62 -2.66
N GLY A 190 -2.07 0.36 -2.45
CA GLY A 190 -2.59 -0.44 -3.55
C GLY A 190 -2.86 -1.87 -3.16
N ASN A 191 -2.84 -2.76 -4.15
CA ASN A 191 -3.05 -4.18 -3.94
C ASN A 191 -1.75 -4.89 -3.54
N ILE A 192 -1.89 -5.88 -2.68
CA ILE A 192 -0.85 -6.90 -2.41
C ILE A 192 -1.40 -8.26 -2.77
N TYR A 193 -0.51 -9.16 -3.16
CA TYR A 193 -0.87 -10.53 -3.52
C TYR A 193 -0.26 -11.48 -2.49
N ILE A 194 -1.11 -12.37 -1.96
CA ILE A 194 -0.83 -13.22 -0.80
C ILE A 194 -1.09 -14.67 -1.18
N ASP A 195 -0.36 -15.60 -0.54
CA ASP A 195 -0.43 -17.04 -0.79
C ASP A 195 -0.29 -17.38 -2.28
N ASN A 196 0.86 -17.02 -2.86
CA ASN A 196 1.17 -17.27 -4.27
C ASN A 196 0.08 -16.74 -5.22
N ASP A 197 -0.33 -15.49 -4.99
CA ASP A 197 -1.33 -14.74 -5.76
C ASP A 197 -2.78 -15.28 -5.69
N LYS A 198 -3.08 -16.23 -4.78
CA LYS A 198 -4.45 -16.72 -4.58
C LYS A 198 -5.35 -15.71 -3.87
N VAL A 199 -4.77 -14.84 -3.04
CA VAL A 199 -5.50 -13.87 -2.23
C VAL A 199 -5.07 -12.45 -2.59
N THR A 200 -6.03 -11.61 -2.97
CA THR A 200 -5.79 -10.18 -3.19
C THR A 200 -6.07 -9.41 -1.90
N GLY A 201 -5.02 -8.79 -1.35
CA GLY A 201 -5.09 -7.86 -0.24
C GLY A 201 -4.90 -6.42 -0.66
N SER A 202 -4.84 -5.53 0.34
CA SER A 202 -4.52 -4.12 0.17
C SER A 202 -3.39 -3.71 1.12
N PHE A 203 -2.55 -2.78 0.71
CA PHE A 203 -1.47 -2.26 1.53
C PHE A 203 -1.38 -0.74 1.47
N GLY A 204 -0.77 -0.16 2.51
CA GLY A 204 -0.46 1.26 2.58
C GLY A 204 0.70 1.53 3.54
N GLY A 205 1.28 2.72 3.42
CA GLY A 205 2.43 3.11 4.22
C GLY A 205 2.23 4.42 4.98
N LEU A 206 2.82 4.49 6.17
CA LEU A 206 2.94 5.69 6.98
C LEU A 206 4.42 5.93 7.31
N ALA A 207 4.78 7.20 7.48
CA ALA A 207 6.08 7.63 7.95
C ALA A 207 5.93 8.61 9.10
N VAL A 208 6.83 8.49 10.07
CA VAL A 208 7.11 9.51 11.07
C VAL A 208 8.48 10.07 10.75
N ASN A 209 8.56 11.38 10.61
CA ASN A 209 9.80 12.09 10.32
C ASN A 209 10.31 12.81 11.57
N ASP A 210 11.62 13.06 11.62
CA ASP A 210 12.21 13.99 12.60
C ASP A 210 11.96 15.45 12.20
N ASP A 211 12.39 16.39 13.04
CA ASP A 211 12.24 17.84 12.81
C ASP A 211 12.98 18.33 11.56
N ASN A 212 13.94 17.55 11.06
CA ASN A 212 14.71 17.83 9.85
C ASN A 212 14.08 17.20 8.59
N GLY A 213 12.94 16.51 8.72
CA GLY A 213 12.25 15.81 7.64
C GLY A 213 12.82 14.43 7.30
N ASN A 214 13.84 13.93 8.02
CA ASN A 214 14.37 12.59 7.78
C ASN A 214 13.42 11.53 8.32
N LEU A 215 13.40 10.36 7.68
CA LEU A 215 12.63 9.23 8.15
C LEU A 215 13.15 8.80 9.53
N LYS A 216 12.29 8.86 10.55
CA LYS A 216 12.55 8.31 11.88
C LYS A 216 11.99 6.91 12.01
N THR A 217 10.79 6.68 11.47
CA THR A 217 10.12 5.39 11.52
C THR A 217 9.18 5.27 10.34
N GLY A 218 9.34 4.20 9.55
CA GLY A 218 8.40 3.83 8.52
C GLY A 218 7.54 2.65 8.98
N ILE A 219 6.30 2.65 8.51
CA ILE A 219 5.29 1.65 8.82
C ILE A 219 4.67 1.20 7.50
N LEU A 220 4.61 -0.10 7.26
CA LEU A 220 3.84 -0.70 6.17
C LEU A 220 2.76 -1.59 6.76
N ILE A 221 1.54 -1.43 6.28
CA ILE A 221 0.37 -2.16 6.73
C ILE A 221 -0.19 -2.91 5.53
N GLY A 222 -0.46 -4.20 5.71
CA GLY A 222 -1.13 -5.05 4.73
C GLY A 222 -2.38 -5.68 5.35
N SER A 223 -3.45 -5.75 4.58
CA SER A 223 -4.74 -6.32 4.98
C SER A 223 -5.24 -7.28 3.91
N TRP A 224 -5.72 -8.45 4.29
CA TRP A 224 -6.34 -9.42 3.38
C TRP A 224 -7.29 -10.35 4.11
N THR A 225 -8.06 -11.14 3.38
CA THR A 225 -8.96 -12.15 3.96
C THR A 225 -8.70 -13.49 3.28
N CYS A 226 -8.43 -14.53 4.07
CA CYS A 226 -8.36 -15.91 3.59
C CYS A 226 -9.78 -16.43 3.35
N GLY A 227 -10.08 -16.83 2.12
CA GLY A 227 -11.43 -17.25 1.71
C GLY A 227 -11.89 -18.53 2.40
N ASP A 228 -11.02 -19.54 2.50
CA ASP A 228 -11.37 -20.87 3.03
C ASP A 228 -11.73 -20.85 4.52
N SER A 229 -11.10 -19.98 5.30
CA SER A 229 -11.32 -19.84 6.74
C SER A 229 -12.25 -18.68 7.11
N ASN A 230 -12.58 -17.81 6.15
CA ASN A 230 -13.26 -16.54 6.37
C ASN A 230 -12.58 -15.69 7.46
N THR A 231 -11.24 -15.66 7.48
CA THR A 231 -10.44 -14.94 8.47
C THR A 231 -9.75 -13.75 7.82
N SER A 232 -9.93 -12.56 8.40
CA SER A 232 -9.23 -11.34 7.99
C SER A 232 -7.94 -11.17 8.76
N PHE A 233 -6.88 -10.82 8.06
CA PHE A 233 -5.54 -10.58 8.59
C PHE A 233 -5.15 -9.13 8.38
N ASN A 234 -4.48 -8.58 9.38
CA ASN A 234 -3.71 -7.35 9.27
C ASN A 234 -2.28 -7.61 9.69
N ILE A 235 -1.31 -7.21 8.88
CA ILE A 235 0.11 -7.17 9.25
C ILE A 235 0.56 -5.72 9.30
N THR A 236 1.18 -5.33 10.40
CA THR A 236 1.89 -4.07 10.57
C THR A 236 3.37 -4.35 10.73
N VAL A 237 4.19 -3.77 9.86
CA VAL A 237 5.65 -3.87 9.90
C VAL A 237 6.21 -2.48 10.13
N THR A 238 7.11 -2.35 11.10
CA THR A 238 7.72 -1.07 11.48
C THR A 238 9.24 -1.19 11.47
N ALA A 239 9.94 -0.22 10.89
CA ALA A 239 11.40 -0.13 10.93
C ALA A 239 11.86 1.33 10.80
N ASP A 240 13.07 1.63 11.24
CA ASP A 240 13.73 2.94 11.13
C ASP A 240 14.40 3.17 9.76
N ASN A 241 14.60 2.11 8.97
CA ASN A 241 15.22 2.14 7.66
C ASN A 241 14.25 1.67 6.57
N LEU A 242 14.08 2.48 5.52
CA LEU A 242 13.11 2.21 4.44
C LEU A 242 13.39 0.91 3.67
N THR A 243 14.65 0.63 3.36
CA THR A 243 15.04 -0.60 2.65
C THR A 243 14.74 -1.83 3.50
N THR A 244 15.01 -1.75 4.81
CA THR A 244 14.65 -2.82 5.75
C THR A 244 13.14 -2.99 5.80
N LEU A 245 12.39 -1.90 5.95
CA LEU A 245 10.93 -1.92 6.00
C LEU A 245 10.32 -2.62 4.77
N GLN A 246 10.65 -2.15 3.57
CA GLN A 246 10.10 -2.67 2.32
C GLN A 246 10.50 -4.13 2.09
N LEU A 247 11.77 -4.47 2.29
CA LEU A 247 12.26 -5.82 2.07
C LEU A 247 11.65 -6.81 3.07
N ARG A 248 11.46 -6.42 4.32
CA ARG A 248 10.86 -7.31 5.35
C ARG A 248 9.37 -7.47 5.12
N PHE A 249 8.66 -6.38 4.85
CA PHE A 249 7.24 -6.44 4.51
C PHE A 249 6.99 -7.38 3.34
N LYS A 250 7.70 -7.20 2.22
CA LYS A 250 7.55 -8.07 1.04
C LYS A 250 7.86 -9.54 1.34
N ARG A 251 8.95 -9.83 2.05
CA ARG A 251 9.30 -11.23 2.38
C ARG A 251 8.25 -11.90 3.28
N LEU A 252 7.67 -11.14 4.20
CA LEU A 252 6.63 -11.64 5.10
C LEU A 252 5.35 -11.95 4.32
N THR A 253 4.89 -11.02 3.48
CA THR A 253 3.69 -11.22 2.64
C THR A 253 3.88 -12.34 1.62
N ASP A 254 5.06 -12.44 0.99
CA ASP A 254 5.38 -13.52 0.04
C ASP A 254 5.45 -14.89 0.73
N SER A 255 5.82 -14.93 2.02
CA SER A 255 5.91 -16.17 2.80
C SER A 255 4.60 -16.59 3.46
N PHE A 256 3.59 -15.72 3.43
CA PHE A 256 2.33 -15.97 4.10
C PHE A 256 1.49 -16.96 3.29
N THR A 257 0.90 -17.93 3.98
CA THR A 257 -0.10 -18.82 3.41
C THR A 257 -1.35 -18.84 4.27
N CYS A 258 -2.51 -18.77 3.61
CA CYS A 258 -3.69 -19.44 4.09
C CYS A 258 -3.45 -20.97 3.98
#